data_AF-A0AAJ1TPD0-F1
#
_entry.id   AF-A0AAJ1TPD0-F1
#
_cell.length_a   1.000
_cell.length_b   1.000
_cell.length_c   1.000
_cell.angle_alpha   90.00
_cell.angle_beta   90.00
_cell.angle_gamma   90.00
#
_symmetry.space_group_name_H-M   'P 1'
#
loop_
_entity.id
_entity.type
_entity.pdbx_description
1 polymer ?
#
loop_
_entity_poly.entity_id
_entity_poly.type
_entity_poly.pdbx_seq_one_letter_code
_entity_poly.pdbx_strand_id
1 'polypeptide(L)'
;MRKILLSAILATSIIGASSQALASEFEASNVQQNKLGEVVQYNLKIDRSKAKIIAYAFRNGGKYLDGVLEKLSSKAGKVVRSNSDEIADFFEKADVLGEKEITSFFIKLGLPYVDALTLVKLIGSVA
;
A
#
# COMPACT_ATOMS: atom_id res chain seq x y z
N MET A 1 43.22 30.20 32.41
CA MET A 1 41.80 30.09 32.01
C MET A 1 41.08 29.18 33.00
N ARG A 2 40.30 29.74 33.93
CA ARG A 2 39.50 28.96 34.88
C ARG A 2 38.04 29.38 34.72
N LYS A 3 37.23 28.40 34.33
CA LYS A 3 35.83 28.55 33.93
C LYS A 3 34.97 28.86 35.15
N ILE A 4 34.10 29.83 34.93
CA ILE A 4 33.11 30.33 35.89
C ILE A 4 32.02 29.27 36.07
N LEU A 5 31.63 29.16 37.33
CA LEU A 5 30.56 28.37 37.94
C LEU A 5 29.19 28.69 37.31
N LEU A 6 28.24 27.75 37.33
CA LEU A 6 27.06 27.86 38.19
C LEU A 6 26.11 26.67 38.01
N SER A 7 25.83 26.08 39.15
CA SER A 7 24.77 25.17 39.54
C SER A 7 23.35 25.71 39.28
N ALA A 8 22.43 24.81 38.89
CA ALA A 8 21.06 24.74 39.41
C ALA A 8 20.36 23.50 38.83
N ILE A 9 20.32 22.40 39.59
CA ILE A 9 19.34 21.33 39.36
C ILE A 9 18.06 21.82 40.05
N LEU A 10 17.11 22.33 39.27
CA LEU A 10 15.78 22.64 39.76
C LEU A 10 14.88 21.43 39.48
N ALA A 11 14.53 20.70 40.54
CA ALA A 11 13.47 19.71 40.50
C ALA A 11 12.12 20.43 40.45
N THR A 12 11.38 20.26 39.35
CA THR A 12 10.02 20.77 39.22
C THR A 12 9.04 19.62 39.32
N SER A 13 8.21 19.72 40.35
CA SER A 13 7.08 18.88 40.75
C SER A 13 6.15 18.44 39.61
N ILE A 14 5.82 17.14 39.59
CA ILE A 14 4.70 16.58 38.84
C ILE A 14 3.43 16.97 39.60
N ILE A 15 2.72 17.99 39.12
CA ILE A 15 1.33 18.28 39.50
C ILE A 15 0.51 18.17 38.22
N GLY A 16 -0.54 17.35 38.30
CA GLY A 16 -1.35 16.94 37.17
C GLY A 16 -2.08 18.08 36.45
N ALA A 17 -2.19 17.90 35.15
CA ALA A 17 -3.23 18.51 34.33
C ALA A 17 -3.48 17.59 33.12
N SER A 18 -4.71 17.10 33.03
CA SER A 18 -5.46 16.83 31.79
C SER A 18 -4.77 16.06 30.64
N SER A 19 -5.29 14.86 30.39
CA SER A 19 -5.22 14.14 29.13
C SER A 19 -5.39 15.08 27.93
N GLN A 20 -4.32 15.26 27.15
CA GLN A 20 -4.31 15.65 25.73
C GLN A 20 -2.86 15.91 25.28
N ALA A 21 -2.11 14.84 24.99
CA ALA A 21 -0.86 14.91 24.22
C ALA A 21 -0.58 13.55 23.57
N LEU A 22 -1.48 13.13 22.66
CA LEU A 22 -1.28 12.05 21.70
C LEU A 22 -1.58 12.60 20.30
N ALA A 23 -0.91 13.68 19.93
CA ALA A 23 -1.04 14.29 18.61
C ALA A 23 0.24 15.09 18.28
N SER A 24 1.40 14.42 18.31
CA SER A 24 2.64 15.05 17.80
C SER A 24 3.70 14.07 17.34
N GLU A 25 3.30 12.87 16.88
CA GLU A 25 4.20 11.95 16.16
C GLU A 25 3.60 11.40 14.86
N PHE A 26 2.36 11.74 14.50
CA PHE A 26 1.71 11.23 13.28
C PHE A 26 1.88 12.12 12.04
N GLU A 27 2.37 13.36 12.18
CA GLU A 27 2.46 14.29 11.05
C GLU A 27 3.79 14.23 10.27
N ALA A 28 4.84 13.60 10.83
CA ALA A 28 6.13 13.51 10.14
C ALA A 28 6.20 12.41 9.05
N SER A 29 5.22 11.51 8.99
CA SER A 29 5.15 10.47 7.93
C SER A 29 4.33 10.91 6.70
N ASN A 30 3.59 12.02 6.80
CA ASN A 30 2.70 12.50 5.73
C ASN A 30 3.44 13.30 4.63
N VAL A 31 4.66 13.79 4.92
CA VAL A 31 5.37 14.73 4.04
C VAL A 31 6.04 14.05 2.83
N GLN A 32 6.18 12.72 2.79
CA GLN A 32 6.72 12.02 1.61
C GLN A 32 5.66 11.53 0.62
N GLN A 33 4.37 11.55 0.95
CA GLN A 33 3.33 11.10 0.01
C GLN A 33 2.91 12.15 -1.02
N ASN A 34 3.30 13.41 -0.83
CA ASN A 34 2.81 14.55 -1.64
C ASN A 34 3.68 14.91 -2.85
N LYS A 35 4.65 14.05 -3.24
CA LYS A 35 5.56 14.27 -4.38
C LYS A 35 5.64 13.11 -5.37
N LEU A 36 4.66 12.21 -5.38
CA LEU A 36 4.42 11.31 -6.50
C LEU A 36 3.29 11.95 -7.31
N GLY A 37 3.71 12.68 -8.35
CA GLY A 37 2.87 13.56 -9.15
C GLY A 37 1.57 12.91 -9.63
N GLU A 38 0.55 13.75 -9.73
CA GLU A 38 -0.63 13.58 -10.56
C GLU A 38 -0.91 12.10 -10.90
N VAL A 39 -1.43 11.38 -9.90
CA VAL A 39 -1.91 10.02 -10.11
C VAL A 39 -3.03 10.16 -11.13
N VAL A 40 -2.72 9.83 -12.39
CA VAL A 40 -3.70 9.64 -13.46
C VAL A 40 -4.74 8.70 -12.87
N GLN A 41 -5.86 9.26 -12.42
CA GLN A 41 -6.93 8.47 -11.83
C GLN A 41 -7.51 7.63 -12.95
N TYR A 42 -7.16 6.35 -12.92
CA TYR A 42 -7.79 5.37 -13.76
C TYR A 42 -9.15 5.12 -13.11
N ASN A 43 -10.24 5.50 -13.79
CA ASN A 43 -11.60 5.29 -13.26
C ASN A 43 -12.00 3.80 -13.40
N LEU A 44 -11.15 2.91 -12.88
CA LEU A 44 -11.30 1.48 -12.89
C LEU A 44 -12.35 1.11 -11.86
N LYS A 45 -13.42 0.48 -12.35
CA LYS A 45 -14.39 -0.23 -11.52
C LYS A 45 -14.47 -1.65 -12.02
N ILE A 46 -14.08 -2.58 -11.15
CA ILE A 46 -14.21 -4.01 -11.38
C ILE A 46 -15.46 -4.46 -10.65
N ASP A 47 -16.48 -4.86 -11.41
CA ASP A 47 -17.67 -5.50 -10.86
C ASP A 47 -17.38 -6.95 -10.44
N ARG A 48 -18.31 -7.55 -9.69
CA ARG A 48 -18.23 -8.94 -9.21
C ARG A 48 -17.94 -9.96 -10.34
N SER A 49 -18.49 -9.77 -11.53
CA SER A 49 -18.28 -10.74 -12.63
C SER A 49 -16.84 -10.71 -13.14
N LYS A 50 -16.29 -9.51 -13.34
CA LYS A 50 -14.89 -9.29 -13.68
C LYS A 50 -13.96 -9.76 -12.57
N ALA A 51 -14.31 -9.46 -11.32
CA ALA A 51 -13.53 -9.87 -10.15
C ALA A 51 -13.39 -11.41 -10.07
N LYS A 52 -14.46 -12.16 -10.35
CA LYS A 52 -14.40 -13.65 -10.41
C LYS A 52 -13.48 -14.17 -11.51
N ILE A 53 -13.47 -13.54 -12.69
CA ILE A 53 -12.56 -13.91 -13.79
C ILE A 53 -11.11 -13.69 -13.37
N ILE A 54 -10.83 -12.55 -12.75
CA ILE A 54 -9.49 -12.22 -12.25
C ILE A 54 -9.07 -13.20 -11.15
N ALA A 55 -9.96 -13.49 -10.20
CA ALA A 55 -9.72 -14.49 -9.15
C ALA A 55 -9.36 -15.86 -9.75
N TYR A 56 -10.14 -16.31 -10.74
CA TYR A 56 -9.86 -17.55 -11.45
C TYR A 56 -8.50 -17.55 -12.14
N ALA A 57 -8.10 -16.44 -12.78
CA ALA A 57 -6.82 -16.31 -13.44
C ALA A 57 -5.63 -16.40 -12.46
N PHE A 58 -5.74 -15.78 -11.29
CA PHE A 58 -4.73 -15.88 -10.24
C PHE A 58 -4.66 -17.28 -9.63
N ARG A 59 -5.82 -17.91 -9.39
CA ARG A 59 -5.91 -19.23 -8.74
C ARG A 59 -5.40 -20.37 -9.63
N ASN A 60 -5.66 -20.29 -10.93
CA ASN A 60 -5.29 -21.34 -11.88
C ASN A 60 -3.93 -21.08 -12.57
N GLY A 61 -3.22 -20.02 -12.17
CA GLY A 61 -1.82 -19.72 -12.51
C GLY A 61 -1.32 -20.35 -13.81
N GLY A 62 -1.68 -19.75 -14.95
CA GLY A 62 -1.30 -20.23 -16.28
C GLY A 62 -0.61 -19.16 -17.12
N LYS A 63 -0.56 -19.38 -18.45
CA LYS A 63 0.04 -18.44 -19.42
C LYS A 63 -0.41 -17.00 -19.26
N TYR A 64 -1.64 -16.79 -18.79
CA TYR A 64 -2.20 -15.47 -18.56
C TYR A 64 -1.52 -14.75 -17.39
N LEU A 65 -1.28 -15.45 -16.28
CA LEU A 65 -0.54 -14.91 -15.15
C LEU A 65 0.91 -14.68 -15.58
N ASP A 66 1.53 -15.62 -16.28
CA ASP A 66 2.92 -15.49 -16.72
C ASP A 66 3.14 -14.25 -17.61
N GLY A 67 2.26 -13.99 -18.58
CA GLY A 67 2.33 -12.77 -19.40
C GLY A 67 2.13 -11.47 -18.63
N VAL A 68 1.43 -11.50 -17.49
CA VAL A 68 1.33 -10.36 -16.57
C VAL A 68 2.61 -10.22 -15.75
N LEU A 69 3.17 -11.33 -15.24
CA LEU A 69 4.39 -11.34 -14.45
C LEU A 69 5.61 -10.87 -15.26
N GLU A 70 5.66 -11.13 -16.57
CA GLU A 70 6.71 -10.66 -17.47
C GLU A 70 6.80 -9.14 -17.58
N LYS A 71 5.68 -8.43 -17.32
CA LYS A 71 5.63 -6.96 -17.32
C LYS A 71 6.02 -6.34 -15.98
N LEU A 72 6.23 -7.16 -14.96
CA LEU A 72 6.60 -6.73 -13.62
C LEU A 72 8.10 -6.92 -13.39
N SER A 73 8.65 -6.20 -12.42
CA SER A 73 9.98 -6.50 -11.91
C SER A 73 10.05 -7.95 -11.39
N SER A 74 11.21 -8.60 -11.48
CA SER A 74 11.39 -9.98 -10.99
C SER A 74 10.98 -10.14 -9.51
N LYS A 75 11.20 -9.10 -8.70
CA LYS A 75 10.78 -9.07 -7.29
C LYS A 75 9.25 -9.02 -7.17
N ALA A 76 8.58 -8.12 -7.88
CA ALA A 76 7.12 -8.04 -7.86
C ALA A 76 6.47 -9.32 -8.42
N GLY A 77 7.03 -9.90 -9.48
CA GLY A 77 6.55 -11.17 -10.04
C GLY A 77 6.60 -12.32 -9.03
N LYS A 78 7.67 -12.40 -8.22
CA LYS A 78 7.76 -13.36 -7.12
C LYS A 78 6.68 -13.12 -6.06
N VAL A 79 6.46 -11.87 -5.66
CA VAL A 79 5.42 -11.53 -4.68
C VAL A 79 4.04 -11.92 -5.19
N VAL A 80 3.70 -11.57 -6.43
CA VAL A 80 2.40 -11.92 -7.03
C VAL A 80 2.23 -13.43 -7.12
N ARG A 81 3.26 -14.17 -7.56
CA ARG A 81 3.18 -15.63 -7.66
C ARG A 81 3.02 -16.29 -6.29
N SER A 82 3.79 -15.86 -5.29
CA SER A 82 3.72 -16.41 -3.93
C SER A 82 2.41 -16.11 -3.20
N ASN A 83 1.73 -15.02 -3.54
CA ASN A 83 0.46 -14.62 -2.92
C ASN A 83 -0.74 -14.82 -3.87
N SER A 84 -0.60 -15.65 -4.90
CA SER A 84 -1.63 -15.82 -5.94
C SER A 84 -2.99 -16.25 -5.40
N ASP A 85 -3.02 -17.17 -4.42
CA ASP A 85 -4.25 -17.58 -3.74
C ASP A 85 -4.88 -16.46 -2.91
N GLU A 86 -4.08 -15.68 -2.19
CA GLU A 86 -4.56 -14.53 -1.40
C GLU A 86 -5.12 -13.42 -2.31
N ILE A 87 -4.46 -13.19 -3.44
CA ILE A 87 -4.93 -12.27 -4.47
C ILE A 87 -6.26 -12.77 -5.05
N ALA A 88 -6.36 -14.06 -5.38
CA ALA A 88 -7.61 -14.63 -5.89
C ALA A 88 -8.76 -14.47 -4.89
N ASP A 89 -8.51 -14.77 -3.62
CA ASP A 89 -9.46 -14.63 -2.52
C ASP A 89 -9.92 -13.17 -2.33
N PHE A 90 -9.02 -12.20 -2.48
CA PHE A 90 -9.35 -10.78 -2.43
C PHE A 90 -10.35 -10.39 -3.53
N PHE A 91 -10.13 -10.83 -4.77
CA PHE A 91 -11.04 -10.55 -5.88
C PHE A 91 -12.35 -11.33 -5.78
N GLU A 92 -12.34 -12.57 -5.28
CA GLU A 92 -13.53 -13.40 -5.18
C GLU A 92 -14.55 -12.87 -4.16
N LYS A 93 -14.06 -12.28 -3.05
CA LYS A 93 -14.89 -11.77 -1.95
C LYS A 93 -15.45 -10.36 -2.21
N ALA A 94 -14.96 -9.67 -3.23
CA ALA A 94 -15.33 -8.27 -3.46
C ALA A 94 -16.56 -8.12 -4.36
N ASP A 95 -17.43 -7.16 -4.04
CA ASP A 95 -18.59 -6.82 -4.86
C ASP A 95 -18.26 -5.82 -5.96
N VAL A 96 -17.56 -4.75 -5.58
CA VAL A 96 -17.05 -3.72 -6.48
C VAL A 96 -15.68 -3.30 -5.96
N LEU A 97 -14.68 -3.29 -6.84
CA LEU A 97 -13.33 -2.83 -6.52
C LEU A 97 -12.96 -1.61 -7.36
N GLY A 98 -12.45 -0.58 -6.70
CA GLY A 98 -11.83 0.57 -7.34
C GLY A 98 -10.32 0.41 -7.47
N GLU A 99 -9.71 1.27 -8.29
CA GLU A 99 -8.26 1.33 -8.47
C GLU A 99 -7.51 1.46 -7.13
N LYS A 100 -8.02 2.30 -6.23
CA LYS A 100 -7.37 2.60 -4.94
C LYS A 100 -7.33 1.38 -4.03
N GLU A 101 -8.42 0.63 -3.95
CA GLU A 101 -8.54 -0.58 -3.12
C GLU A 101 -7.56 -1.65 -3.61
N ILE A 102 -7.56 -1.90 -4.93
CA ILE A 102 -6.70 -2.89 -5.56
C ILE A 102 -5.21 -2.52 -5.40
N THR A 103 -4.88 -1.25 -5.66
CA THR A 103 -3.50 -0.75 -5.53
C THR A 103 -3.02 -0.86 -4.08
N SER A 104 -3.86 -0.47 -3.12
CA SER A 104 -3.54 -0.55 -1.70
C SER A 104 -3.31 -1.99 -1.25
N PHE A 105 -4.09 -2.94 -1.77
CA PHE A 105 -3.91 -4.36 -1.49
C PHE A 105 -2.56 -4.87 -1.98
N PHE A 106 -2.17 -4.58 -3.23
CA PHE A 106 -0.86 -4.99 -3.75
C PHE A 106 0.33 -4.36 -3.01
N ILE A 107 0.21 -3.11 -2.57
CA ILE A 107 1.24 -2.47 -1.74
C ILE A 107 1.38 -3.19 -0.40
N LYS A 108 0.26 -3.62 0.22
CA LYS A 108 0.28 -4.40 1.46
C LYS A 108 0.95 -5.76 1.29
N LEU A 109 0.82 -6.38 0.12
CA LEU A 109 1.55 -7.61 -0.23
C LEU A 109 3.07 -7.39 -0.44
N GLY A 110 3.52 -6.13 -0.48
CA GLY A 110 4.92 -5.77 -0.61
C GLY A 110 5.35 -5.40 -2.04
N LEU A 111 4.41 -5.16 -2.95
CA LEU A 111 4.74 -4.58 -4.26
C LEU A 111 5.10 -3.11 -4.07
N PRO A 112 6.19 -2.62 -4.71
CA PRO A 112 6.43 -1.20 -4.80
C PRO A 112 5.30 -0.51 -5.58
N TYR A 113 5.01 0.75 -5.24
CA TYR A 113 3.88 1.50 -5.78
C TYR A 113 3.75 1.44 -7.31
N VAL A 114 4.87 1.59 -8.03
CA VAL A 114 4.89 1.58 -9.50
C VAL A 114 4.48 0.21 -10.08
N ASP A 115 4.98 -0.89 -9.50
CA ASP A 115 4.60 -2.24 -9.94
C ASP A 115 3.14 -2.55 -9.59
N ALA A 116 2.65 -2.07 -8.43
CA ALA A 116 1.26 -2.20 -8.04
C ALA A 116 0.32 -1.48 -9.02
N LEU A 117 0.61 -0.22 -9.37
CA LEU A 117 -0.15 0.51 -10.39
C LEU A 117 -0.10 -0.16 -11.76
N THR A 118 1.06 -0.68 -12.15
CA THR A 118 1.22 -1.41 -13.41
C THR A 118 0.31 -2.64 -13.45
N LEU A 119 0.28 -3.40 -12.37
CA LEU A 119 -0.59 -4.56 -12.23
C LEU A 119 -2.07 -4.19 -12.27
N VAL A 120 -2.47 -3.11 -11.57
CA VAL A 120 -3.87 -2.64 -11.57
C VAL A 120 -4.31 -2.22 -12.97
N LYS A 121 -3.46 -1.51 -13.72
CA LYS A 121 -3.73 -1.14 -15.12
C LYS A 121 -3.85 -2.35 -16.03
N LEU A 122 -2.98 -3.35 -15.86
CA LEU A 122 -3.05 -4.59 -16.63
C LEU A 122 -4.35 -5.34 -16.36
N ILE A 123 -4.74 -5.48 -15.10
CA ILE A 123 -6.02 -6.09 -14.71
C ILE A 123 -7.19 -5.32 -15.33
N GLY A 124 -7.16 -3.99 -15.27
CA GLY A 124 -8.19 -3.14 -15.87
C GLY A 124 -8.26 -3.19 -17.40
N SER A 125 -7.17 -3.52 -18.08
CA SER A 125 -7.15 -3.68 -19.54
C SER A 125 -7.71 -5.03 -20.04
N VAL A 126 -7.78 -6.01 -19.14
CA VAL A 126 -8.24 -7.38 -19.45
C VAL A 126 -9.75 -7.54 -19.21
N ALA A 127 -10.38 -6.61 -18.48
CA ALA A 127 -11.74 -6.73 -17.97
C ALA A 127 -12.72 -5.77 -18.66
#